data_AF-A0A9E4B8Q4-F1
#
_entry.id   AF-A0A9E4B8Q4-F1
#
_cell.length_a   1.000
_cell.length_b   1.000
_cell.length_c   1.000
_cell.angle_alpha   90.00
_cell.angle_beta   90.00
_cell.angle_gamma   90.00
#
_symmetry.space_group_name_H-M   'P 1'
#
loop_
_entity.id
_entity.type
_entity.pdbx_description
1 polymer ?
#
loop_
_entity_poly.entity_id
_entity_poly.type
_entity_poly.pdbx_seq_one_letter_code
_entity_poly.pdbx_strand_id
1 'polypeptide(L)' 'MRSAFHTLRLDRLDVFHAGTQSYGLAEGIRAMPATEMNSVLHPLRE' A
#
# COMPACT_ATOMS: atom_id res chain seq x y z
N MET A 1 -6.85 21.95 4.76
CA MET A 1 -6.45 20.96 3.73
C MET A 1 -7.13 19.64 4.04
N ARG A 2 -7.95 19.08 3.14
CA ARG A 2 -8.43 17.69 3.30
C ARG A 2 -7.30 16.75 2.89
N SER A 3 -7.03 15.72 3.70
CA SER A 3 -6.05 14.69 3.38
C SER A 3 -6.42 14.01 2.05
N ALA A 4 -5.42 13.70 1.22
CA ALA A 4 -5.63 12.96 -0.01
C ALA A 4 -6.34 11.62 0.23
N PHE A 5 -6.14 11.00 1.39
CA PHE A 5 -6.86 9.78 1.81
C PHE A 5 -8.36 10.01 1.90
N HIS A 6 -8.79 11.11 2.51
CA HIS A 6 -10.20 11.42 2.63
C HIS A 6 -10.84 11.76 1.28
N THR A 7 -10.12 12.53 0.45
CA THR A 7 -10.58 12.89 -0.91
C THR A 7 -10.73 11.66 -1.80
N LEU A 8 -9.77 10.73 -1.74
CA LEU A 8 -9.74 9.51 -2.55
C LEU A 8 -10.47 8.33 -1.88
N ARG A 9 -11.05 8.53 -0.68
CA ARG A 9 -11.67 7.48 0.15
C ARG A 9 -10.78 6.25 0.32
N LEU A 10 -9.49 6.48 0.58
CA LEU A 10 -8.50 5.44 0.81
C LEU A 10 -8.47 5.09 2.30
N ASP A 11 -8.62 3.80 2.62
CA ASP A 11 -8.43 3.29 3.97
C ASP A 11 -6.95 2.99 4.28
N ARG A 12 -6.16 2.65 3.25
CA ARG A 12 -4.72 2.37 3.36
C ARG A 12 -3.97 2.68 2.05
N LEU A 13 -2.68 3.00 2.15
CA LEU A 13 -1.73 3.06 1.04
C LEU A 13 -0.57 2.08 1.24
N ASP A 14 -0.40 1.16 0.31
CA ASP A 14 0.75 0.26 0.25
C ASP A 14 1.78 0.77 -0.76
N VAL A 15 3.03 0.94 -0.33
CA VAL A 15 4.16 1.34 -1.19
C VAL A 15 5.07 0.14 -1.40
N PHE A 16 5.22 -0.32 -2.64
CA PHE A 16 6.09 -1.46 -2.96
C PHE A 16 7.55 -1.03 -3.11
N HIS A 17 8.47 -1.76 -2.50
CA HIS A 17 9.91 -1.45 -2.51
C HIS A 17 10.79 -2.70 -2.73
N ALA A 18 12.05 -2.46 -3.09
CA ALA A 18 13.06 -3.49 -3.39
C ALA A 18 13.72 -4.09 -2.13
N GLY A 19 12.94 -4.38 -1.10
CA GLY A 19 13.40 -5.02 0.13
C GLY A 19 12.59 -6.26 0.46
N THR A 20 12.89 -6.89 1.59
CA THR A 20 12.34 -8.19 1.98
C THR A 20 11.37 -8.13 3.16
N GLN A 21 11.21 -6.95 3.77
CA GLN A 21 10.37 -6.77 4.96
C GLN A 21 9.37 -5.64 4.78
N SER A 22 8.23 -5.80 5.46
CA SER A 22 7.18 -4.80 5.55
C SER A 22 7.39 -3.93 6.79
N TYR A 23 7.15 -2.63 6.67
CA TYR A 23 7.26 -1.69 7.79
C TYR A 23 6.34 -0.47 7.62
N GLY A 24 5.96 0.15 8.73
CA GLY A 24 5.13 1.36 8.72
C GLY A 24 5.93 2.60 8.31
N LEU A 25 5.34 3.44 7.47
CA LEU A 25 5.90 4.74 7.09
C LEU A 25 5.19 5.89 7.81
N ALA A 26 3.86 5.79 7.92
CA ALA A 26 2.99 6.72 8.63
C ALA A 26 1.66 6.01 8.96
N GLU A 27 0.77 6.68 9.70
CA GLU A 27 -0.58 6.16 9.92
C GLU A 27 -1.30 5.91 8.57
N GLY A 28 -1.78 4.68 8.37
CA GLY A 28 -2.41 4.26 7.12
C GLY A 28 -1.47 4.06 5.93
N ILE A 29 -0.14 4.22 6.09
CA ILE A 29 0.86 4.02 5.04
C ILE A 29 1.89 2.98 5.46
N ARG A 30 2.08 1.95 4.64
CA ARG A 30 3.12 0.93 4.87
C ARG A 30 3.93 0.62 3.61
N ALA A 31 5.19 0.28 3.83
CA ALA A 31 6.08 -0.25 2.81
C ALA A 31 5.94 -1.79 2.75
N MET A 32 5.84 -2.35 1.54
CA MET A 32 5.68 -3.78 1.26
C MET A 32 6.77 -4.27 0.30
N PRO A 33 7.29 -5.49 0.45
CA PRO A 33 8.19 -6.11 -0.52
C PRO A 33 7.56 -6.21 -1.91
N ALA A 34 8.28 -5.82 -2.96
CA ALA A 34 7.81 -5.95 -4.34
C ALA A 34 7.50 -7.40 -4.74
N THR A 35 8.11 -8.38 -4.07
CA THR A 35 7.81 -9.81 -4.23
C THR A 35 6.38 -10.18 -3.83
N GLU A 36 5.74 -9.39 -2.95
CA GLU A 36 4.35 -9.58 -2.55
C GLU A 36 3.35 -8.87 -3.47
N MET A 37 3.81 -8.14 -4.49
CA MET A 37 2.92 -7.37 -5.37
C MET A 37 1.92 -8.27 -6.12
N ASN A 38 2.35 -9.46 -6.56
CA ASN A 38 1.48 -10.38 -7.30
C ASN A 38 0.32 -10.91 -6.46
N SER A 39 0.54 -11.21 -5.17
CA SER A 39 -0.53 -11.70 -4.29
C SER A 39 -1.55 -10.60 -4.00
N VAL A 40 -1.12 -9.34 -3.89
CA VAL A 40 -1.99 -8.18 -3.66
C VAL A 40 -2.78 -7.80 -4.91
N LEU A 41 -2.20 -7.94 -6.11
CA LEU A 41 -2.88 -7.59 -7.37
C LEU A 41 -3.80 -8.69 -7.90
N HIS A 42 -3.64 -9.95 -7.47
CA HIS A 42 -4.46 -11.07 -7.96
C HIS A 42 -5.97 -10.85 -7.79
N PRO A 43 -6.49 -10.36 -6.65
CA PRO A 43 -7.92 -10.11 -6.47
C PRO A 43 -8.48 -8.97 -7.32
N LEU A 44 -7.62 -8.16 -7.96
CA LEU A 44 -8.04 -7.02 -8.79
C LEU A 44 -8.10 -7.36 -10.29
N ARG A 45 -7.74 -8.59 -10.68
CA ARG A 45 -7.72 -9.06 -12.07
C ARG A 45 -9.01 -9.75 -12.51
N GLU A 46 -9.99 -9.91 -11.61
CA GLU A 46 -11.31 -10.51 -11.88
C GLU A 46 -12.41 -9.45 -11.91
#